data_AF-A0A7L1AHU5-F1
#
_entry.id   AF-A0A7L1AHU5-F1
#
_cell.length_a   1.000
_cell.length_b   1.000
_cell.length_c   1.000
_cell.angle_alpha   90.00
_cell.angle_beta   90.00
_cell.angle_gamma   90.00
#
_symmetry.space_group_name_H-M   'P 1'
#
loop_
_entity.id
_entity.type
_entity.pdbx_description
1 polymer ?
#
loop_
_entity_poly.entity_id
_entity_poly.type
_entity_poly.pdbx_seq_one_letter_code
_entity_poly.pdbx_strand_id
1 'polypeptide(L)'
;QRCMERLRSSRAKLLDRYRQAGDGACGAAPGALLVQEVMEQEWQELRDRLPGLRGEEPMEQMLEDPDELAVLEEIQQELILQEQLVIEEYERSLRFDEECLNAMLDGLDATDRVICPVCRKNNLTVKAHLVCCQCGLYISTQDMTEGKLRSLLESTLTEHSQRCLHSPEFTITSGMEEEASLLMSCPVCDSWMILL
;
A
#
# COMPACT_ATOMS: atom_id res chain seq x y z
N GLN A 1 -11.28 4.38 -35.50
CA GLN A 1 -11.90 3.04 -35.38
C GLN A 1 -11.99 2.28 -36.71
N ARG A 2 -12.62 2.82 -37.78
CA ARG A 2 -12.75 2.15 -39.10
C ARG A 2 -11.47 1.59 -39.74
N CYS A 3 -10.31 2.23 -39.55
CA CYS A 3 -9.05 1.72 -40.12
C CYS A 3 -8.59 0.41 -39.44
N MET A 4 -8.68 0.33 -38.10
CA MET A 4 -8.31 -0.88 -37.36
C MET A 4 -9.27 -2.03 -37.62
N GLU A 5 -10.56 -1.76 -37.80
CA GLU A 5 -11.53 -2.79 -38.18
C GLU A 5 -11.28 -3.36 -39.58
N ARG A 6 -10.85 -2.51 -40.53
CA ARG A 6 -10.41 -2.96 -41.86
C ARG A 6 -9.15 -3.80 -41.79
N LEU A 7 -8.19 -3.44 -40.95
CA LEU A 7 -6.97 -4.22 -40.76
C LEU A 7 -7.28 -5.60 -40.14
N ARG A 8 -8.13 -5.63 -39.10
CA ARG A 8 -8.57 -6.87 -38.45
C ARG A 8 -9.34 -7.78 -39.41
N SER A 9 -10.27 -7.23 -40.19
CA SER A 9 -11.04 -8.00 -41.17
C SER A 9 -10.19 -8.47 -42.36
N SER A 10 -9.22 -7.67 -42.80
CA SER A 10 -8.24 -8.09 -43.82
C SER A 10 -7.36 -9.23 -43.32
N ARG A 11 -6.87 -9.14 -42.08
CA ARG A 11 -6.08 -10.18 -41.43
C ARG A 11 -6.89 -11.47 -41.25
N ALA A 12 -8.13 -11.37 -40.77
CA ALA A 12 -9.01 -12.52 -40.61
C ALA A 12 -9.26 -13.23 -41.95
N LYS A 13 -9.57 -12.48 -43.01
CA LYS A 13 -9.74 -13.04 -44.36
C LYS A 13 -8.47 -13.71 -44.89
N LEU A 14 -7.29 -13.16 -44.61
CA LEU A 14 -6.03 -13.76 -45.03
C LEU A 14 -5.81 -15.11 -44.32
N LEU A 15 -5.99 -15.14 -43.01
CA LEU A 15 -5.85 -16.37 -42.20
C LEU A 15 -6.87 -17.43 -42.60
N ASP A 16 -8.11 -17.06 -42.89
CA ASP A 16 -9.13 -18.00 -43.34
C ASP A 16 -8.82 -18.55 -44.73
N ARG A 17 -8.23 -17.76 -45.64
CA ARG A 17 -7.73 -18.28 -46.93
C ARG A 17 -6.61 -19.29 -46.74
N TYR A 18 -5.70 -19.09 -45.79
CA TYR A 18 -4.64 -20.06 -45.49
C TYR A 18 -5.20 -21.35 -44.84
N ARG A 19 -6.17 -21.23 -43.93
CA ARG A 19 -6.84 -22.40 -43.34
C ARG A 19 -7.62 -23.20 -44.38
N GLN A 20 -8.37 -22.51 -45.25
CA GLN A 20 -9.14 -23.15 -46.32
C GLN A 20 -8.25 -23.69 -47.44
N ALA A 21 -7.06 -23.13 -47.66
CA ALA A 21 -6.07 -23.73 -48.57
C ALA A 21 -5.58 -25.11 -48.07
N GLY A 22 -5.72 -25.40 -46.77
CA GLY A 22 -5.50 -26.73 -46.20
C GLY A 22 -6.73 -27.65 -46.21
N ASP A 23 -7.93 -27.11 -46.43
CA ASP A 23 -9.21 -27.82 -46.21
C ASP A 23 -10.10 -27.86 -47.50
N GLY A 24 -9.60 -27.30 -48.60
CA GLY A 24 -10.32 -27.06 -49.86
C GLY A 24 -10.38 -28.24 -50.83
N ALA A 25 -10.38 -29.49 -50.34
CA ALA A 25 -10.74 -30.64 -51.15
C ALA A 25 -11.43 -31.69 -50.26
N CYS A 26 -12.76 -31.79 -50.39
CA CYS A 26 -13.54 -32.84 -49.74
C CYS A 26 -13.02 -34.22 -50.15
N GLY A 27 -12.68 -35.04 -49.16
CA GLY A 27 -12.41 -36.47 -49.29
C GLY A 27 -10.94 -36.80 -49.07
N ALA A 28 -10.64 -37.38 -47.91
CA ALA A 28 -9.41 -38.10 -47.55
C ALA A 28 -8.34 -38.14 -48.66
N ALA A 29 -7.57 -37.06 -48.80
CA ALA A 29 -6.51 -36.99 -49.78
C ALA A 29 -5.22 -37.53 -49.15
N PRO A 30 -4.50 -38.46 -49.82
CA PRO A 30 -3.24 -39.03 -49.32
C PRO A 30 -2.17 -37.98 -48.96
N GLY A 31 -2.26 -36.77 -49.52
CA GLY A 31 -1.27 -35.70 -49.37
C GLY A 31 -1.21 -35.02 -47.99
N ALA A 32 -2.33 -34.91 -47.25
CA ALA A 32 -2.31 -34.30 -45.91
C ALA A 32 -1.68 -35.25 -44.88
N LEU A 33 -1.97 -36.56 -45.01
CA LEU A 33 -1.30 -37.62 -44.28
C LEU A 33 0.17 -37.72 -44.69
N LEU A 34 0.50 -37.56 -45.99
CA LEU A 34 1.89 -37.54 -46.46
C LEU A 34 2.70 -36.38 -45.89
N VAL A 35 2.12 -35.17 -45.82
CA VAL A 35 2.82 -34.01 -45.24
C VAL A 35 3.03 -34.21 -43.74
N GLN A 36 2.02 -34.72 -43.02
CA GLN A 36 2.17 -35.03 -41.61
C GLN A 36 3.20 -36.13 -41.38
N GLU A 37 3.20 -37.21 -42.18
CA GLU A 37 4.17 -38.29 -42.12
C GLU A 37 5.58 -37.82 -42.46
N VAL A 38 5.75 -36.98 -43.49
CA VAL A 38 7.05 -36.39 -43.85
C VAL A 38 7.52 -35.44 -42.75
N MET A 39 6.63 -34.64 -42.16
CA MET A 39 6.99 -33.79 -41.03
C MET A 39 7.38 -34.61 -39.79
N GLU A 40 6.67 -35.70 -39.50
CA GLU A 40 7.00 -36.60 -38.40
C GLU A 40 8.32 -37.35 -38.66
N GLN A 41 8.58 -37.75 -39.90
CA GLN A 41 9.84 -38.40 -40.30
C GLN A 41 11.02 -37.43 -40.23
N GLU A 42 10.92 -36.24 -40.82
CA GLU A 42 11.95 -35.20 -40.77
C GLU A 42 12.17 -34.72 -39.33
N TRP A 43 11.11 -34.65 -38.51
CA TRP A 43 11.21 -34.36 -37.08
C TRP A 43 11.91 -35.48 -36.30
N GLN A 44 11.65 -36.74 -36.63
CA GLN A 44 12.34 -37.89 -36.04
C GLN A 44 13.82 -37.92 -36.46
N GLU A 45 14.14 -37.66 -37.73
CA GLU A 45 15.52 -37.57 -38.23
C GLU A 45 16.27 -36.40 -37.58
N LEU A 46 15.65 -35.23 -37.43
CA LEU A 46 16.24 -34.10 -36.71
C LEU A 46 16.52 -34.44 -35.25
N ARG A 47 15.56 -35.10 -34.58
CA ARG A 47 15.72 -35.56 -33.18
C ARG A 47 16.79 -36.66 -33.04
N ASP A 48 16.98 -37.49 -34.04
CA ASP A 48 18.02 -38.53 -34.04
C ASP A 48 19.42 -37.96 -34.37
N ARG A 49 19.49 -36.85 -35.12
CA ARG A 49 20.73 -36.12 -35.42
C ARG A 49 21.15 -35.14 -34.35
N LEU A 50 20.20 -34.68 -33.50
CA LEU A 50 20.42 -33.78 -32.37
C LEU A 50 20.04 -34.49 -31.06
N PRO A 51 21.01 -35.13 -30.36
CA PRO A 51 20.77 -35.87 -29.14
C PRO A 51 19.99 -35.09 -28.06
N GLY A 52 20.21 -33.77 -27.95
CA GLY A 52 19.55 -32.89 -26.97
C GLY A 52 18.05 -32.65 -27.19
N LEU A 53 17.48 -33.03 -28.35
CA LEU A 53 16.04 -32.92 -28.62
C LEU A 53 15.26 -34.21 -28.28
N ARG A 54 15.93 -35.29 -27.83
CA ARG A 54 15.27 -36.55 -27.45
C ARG A 54 14.41 -36.45 -26.19
N GLY A 55 14.41 -35.31 -25.50
CA GLY A 55 13.58 -35.10 -24.32
C GLY A 55 14.03 -35.88 -23.09
N GLU A 56 15.26 -36.42 -23.11
CA GLU A 56 15.86 -37.16 -21.99
C GLU A 56 17.11 -36.50 -21.43
N GLU A 57 17.57 -35.39 -22.03
CA GLU A 57 18.64 -34.59 -21.47
C GLU A 57 18.04 -33.56 -20.51
N PRO A 58 18.41 -33.56 -19.21
CA PRO A 58 17.97 -32.54 -18.27
C PRO A 58 18.28 -31.16 -18.87
N MET A 59 17.46 -30.15 -18.58
CA MET A 59 17.68 -28.76 -19.00
C MET A 59 19.11 -28.24 -18.69
N GLU A 60 19.83 -28.93 -17.80
CA GLU A 60 21.24 -28.74 -17.44
C GLU A 60 22.24 -29.03 -18.60
N GLN A 61 21.92 -29.90 -19.56
CA GLN A 61 22.81 -30.24 -20.69
C GLN A 61 22.70 -29.27 -21.88
N MET A 62 21.70 -28.39 -21.91
CA MET A 62 21.61 -27.32 -22.91
C MET A 62 22.48 -26.11 -22.59
N LEU A 63 22.99 -25.99 -21.36
CA LEU A 63 23.77 -24.85 -20.86
C LEU A 63 25.25 -25.20 -20.69
N GLU A 64 25.80 -26.06 -21.55
CA GLU A 64 27.21 -26.48 -21.47
C GLU A 64 28.18 -25.47 -22.07
N ASP A 65 27.70 -24.45 -22.82
CA ASP A 65 28.58 -23.42 -23.38
C ASP A 65 29.01 -22.42 -22.28
N PRO A 66 30.31 -22.37 -21.92
CA PRO A 66 30.79 -21.50 -20.85
C PRO A 66 30.54 -20.01 -21.14
N ASP A 67 30.51 -19.63 -22.41
CA ASP A 67 30.28 -18.25 -22.83
C ASP A 67 28.81 -17.85 -22.60
N GLU A 68 27.83 -18.72 -22.91
CA GLU A 68 26.42 -18.47 -22.61
C GLU A 68 26.14 -18.41 -21.10
N LEU A 69 26.77 -19.28 -20.31
CA LEU A 69 26.67 -19.24 -18.85
C LEU A 69 27.20 -17.93 -18.25
N ALA A 70 28.33 -17.42 -18.77
CA ALA A 70 28.92 -16.16 -18.31
C ALA A 70 27.99 -14.96 -18.59
N VAL A 71 27.33 -14.94 -19.75
CA VAL A 71 26.35 -13.89 -20.10
C VAL A 71 25.14 -13.93 -19.15
N LEU A 72 24.64 -15.12 -18.82
CA LEU A 72 23.54 -15.25 -17.87
C LEU A 72 23.92 -14.82 -16.46
N GLU A 73 25.15 -15.11 -16.03
CA GLU A 73 25.66 -14.68 -14.73
C GLU A 73 25.82 -13.14 -14.67
N GLU A 74 26.30 -12.51 -15.73
CA GLU A 74 26.36 -11.04 -15.85
C GLU A 74 24.95 -10.42 -15.77
N ILE A 75 23.98 -10.98 -16.49
CA ILE A 75 22.58 -10.51 -16.45
C ILE A 75 21.99 -10.67 -15.05
N GLN A 76 22.24 -11.80 -14.36
CA GLN A 76 21.78 -12.00 -13.00
C GLN A 76 22.40 -10.98 -12.03
N GLN A 77 23.70 -10.70 -12.16
CA GLN A 77 24.38 -9.71 -11.34
C GLN A 77 23.81 -8.31 -11.57
N GLU A 78 23.57 -7.92 -12.83
CA GLU A 78 22.94 -6.64 -13.15
C GLU A 78 21.53 -6.54 -12.56
N LEU A 79 20.72 -7.59 -12.67
CA LEU A 79 19.37 -7.61 -12.08
C LEU A 79 19.40 -7.43 -10.57
N ILE A 80 20.32 -8.11 -9.87
CA ILE A 80 20.49 -7.96 -8.42
C ILE A 80 20.87 -6.51 -8.07
N LEU A 81 21.78 -5.91 -8.83
CA LEU A 81 22.18 -4.51 -8.62
C LEU A 81 21.01 -3.54 -8.84
N GLN A 82 20.22 -3.76 -9.90
CA GLN A 82 19.03 -2.94 -10.17
C GLN A 82 17.99 -3.07 -9.05
N GLU A 83 17.73 -4.28 -8.55
CA GLU A 83 16.83 -4.50 -7.42
C GLU A 83 17.31 -3.76 -6.15
N GLN A 84 18.61 -3.83 -5.85
CA GLN A 84 19.20 -3.11 -4.72
C GLN A 84 19.04 -1.59 -4.87
N LEU A 85 19.31 -1.03 -6.05
CA LEU A 85 19.14 0.39 -6.31
C LEU A 85 17.69 0.86 -6.15
N VAL A 86 16.72 0.05 -6.59
CA VAL A 86 15.29 0.34 -6.42
C VAL A 86 14.92 0.36 -4.93
N ILE A 87 15.41 -0.59 -4.15
CA ILE A 87 15.18 -0.63 -2.69
C ILE A 87 15.80 0.62 -2.04
N GLU A 88 17.04 0.96 -2.37
CA GLU A 88 17.73 2.13 -1.81
C GLU A 88 17.03 3.46 -2.16
N GLU A 89 16.50 3.60 -3.37
CA GLU A 89 15.71 4.75 -3.78
C GLU A 89 14.42 4.86 -2.97
N TYR A 90 13.72 3.73 -2.79
CA TYR A 90 12.49 3.68 -2.00
C TYR A 90 12.76 4.04 -0.53
N GLU A 91 13.80 3.47 0.08
CA GLU A 91 14.20 3.79 1.45
C GLU A 91 14.62 5.25 1.60
N ARG A 92 15.28 5.84 0.59
CA ARG A 92 15.62 7.26 0.58
C ARG A 92 14.37 8.14 0.52
N SER A 93 13.38 7.75 -0.28
CA SER A 93 12.11 8.46 -0.39
C SER A 93 11.32 8.39 0.93
N LEU A 94 11.26 7.21 1.55
CA LEU A 94 10.63 7.04 2.86
C LEU A 94 11.28 7.91 3.94
N ARG A 95 12.62 7.97 3.99
CA ARG A 95 13.33 8.84 4.94
C ARG A 95 13.00 10.31 4.71
N PHE A 96 12.90 10.75 3.45
CA PHE A 96 12.51 12.12 3.13
C PHE A 96 11.07 12.43 3.58
N ASP A 97 10.14 11.50 3.33
CA ASP A 97 8.75 11.65 3.76
C ASP A 97 8.64 11.71 5.29
N GLU A 98 9.38 10.85 6.00
CA GLU A 98 9.48 10.86 7.46
C GLU A 98 10.05 12.18 7.99
N GLU A 99 11.15 12.67 7.41
CA GLU A 99 11.75 13.96 7.76
C GLU A 99 10.75 15.12 7.54
N CYS A 100 9.99 15.10 6.45
CA CYS A 100 8.96 16.10 6.18
C CYS A 100 7.83 16.05 7.22
N LEU A 101 7.34 14.85 7.56
CA LEU A 101 6.32 14.67 8.58
C LEU A 101 6.82 15.14 9.94
N ASN A 102 8.05 14.78 10.32
CA ASN A 102 8.66 15.21 11.57
C ASN A 102 8.78 16.74 11.64
N ALA A 103 9.22 17.40 10.57
CA ALA A 103 9.27 18.86 10.54
C ALA A 103 7.88 19.52 10.67
N MET A 104 6.82 18.90 10.13
CA MET A 104 5.45 19.36 10.34
C MET A 104 4.99 19.18 11.79
N LEU A 105 5.34 18.06 12.43
CA LEU A 105 5.06 17.79 13.84
C LEU A 105 5.80 18.77 14.75
N ASP A 106 7.08 19.05 14.49
CA ASP A 106 7.87 20.05 15.23
C ASP A 106 7.20 21.43 15.16
N GLY A 107 6.64 21.79 14.00
CA GLY A 107 5.87 23.03 13.83
C GLY A 107 4.59 23.09 14.68
N LEU A 108 3.99 21.93 14.98
CA LEU A 108 2.82 21.81 15.86
C LEU A 108 3.22 21.82 17.34
N ASP A 109 4.27 21.07 17.70
CA ASP A 109 4.80 20.98 19.07
C ASP A 109 5.41 22.30 19.57
N ALA A 110 5.93 23.14 18.66
CA ALA A 110 6.40 24.48 18.99
C ALA A 110 5.28 25.37 19.60
N THR A 111 4.01 25.04 19.34
CA THR A 111 2.88 25.65 20.04
C THR A 111 2.52 24.78 21.22
N ASP A 112 3.11 25.02 22.39
CA ASP A 112 2.81 24.31 23.66
C ASP A 112 1.38 24.58 24.15
N ARG A 113 0.38 24.33 23.30
CA ARG A 113 -1.03 24.67 23.48
C ARG A 113 -1.84 23.41 23.59
N VAL A 114 -2.83 23.42 24.48
CA VAL A 114 -3.70 22.28 24.71
C VAL A 114 -4.92 22.39 23.79
N ILE A 115 -5.17 21.40 22.95
CA ILE A 115 -6.38 21.35 22.12
C ILE A 115 -7.59 21.13 23.04
N CYS A 116 -8.67 21.88 22.81
CA CYS A 116 -9.88 21.77 23.61
C CYS A 116 -10.53 20.39 23.43
N PRO A 117 -10.73 19.63 24.52
CA PRO A 117 -11.26 18.27 24.43
C PRO A 117 -12.76 18.22 24.07
N VAL A 118 -13.49 19.32 24.30
CA VAL A 118 -14.92 19.43 23.97
C VAL A 118 -15.15 19.65 22.47
N CYS A 119 -14.44 20.60 21.86
CA CYS A 119 -14.67 20.92 20.44
C CYS A 119 -13.68 20.26 19.47
N ARG A 120 -12.54 19.77 19.97
CA ARG A 120 -11.46 19.13 19.19
C ARG A 120 -10.95 19.96 18.00
N LYS A 121 -11.13 21.28 18.06
CA LYS A 121 -10.83 22.22 16.96
C LYS A 121 -9.97 23.40 17.41
N ASN A 122 -10.32 24.00 18.54
CA ASN A 122 -9.68 25.22 19.03
C ASN A 122 -8.76 24.89 20.21
N ASN A 123 -7.73 25.71 20.39
CA ASN A 123 -6.86 25.62 21.56
C ASN A 123 -7.55 26.19 22.81
N LEU A 124 -7.27 25.60 23.97
CA LEU A 124 -7.59 26.16 25.27
C LEU A 124 -6.68 27.35 25.54
N THR A 125 -7.23 28.36 26.20
CA THR A 125 -6.48 29.49 26.75
C THR A 125 -6.57 29.40 28.27
N VAL A 126 -5.43 29.25 28.94
CA VAL A 126 -5.38 29.25 30.40
C VAL A 126 -4.87 30.61 30.87
N LYS A 127 -5.74 31.35 31.54
CA LYS A 127 -5.40 32.54 32.31
C LYS A 127 -5.31 32.13 33.78
N ALA A 128 -4.65 32.94 34.61
CA ALA A 128 -4.31 32.61 36.01
C ALA A 128 -5.43 31.95 36.85
N HIS A 129 -6.70 32.27 36.58
CA HIS A 129 -7.86 31.68 37.28
C HIS A 129 -8.96 31.15 36.35
N LEU A 130 -8.67 30.97 35.06
CA LEU A 130 -9.70 30.68 34.07
C LEU A 130 -9.16 29.85 32.91
N VAL A 131 -9.87 28.77 32.59
CA VAL A 131 -9.68 28.02 31.35
C VAL A 131 -10.83 28.33 30.41
N CYS A 132 -10.53 28.79 29.19
CA CYS A 132 -11.57 29.08 28.21
C CYS A 132 -11.23 28.64 26.78
N CYS A 133 -12.26 28.49 25.95
CA CYS A 133 -12.14 28.15 24.55
C CYS A 133 -13.18 28.91 23.70
N GLN A 134 -12.86 29.14 22.42
CA GLN A 134 -13.75 29.78 21.45
C GLN A 134 -15.02 28.96 21.15
N CYS A 135 -15.09 27.69 21.55
CA CYS A 135 -16.32 26.90 21.46
C CYS A 135 -17.35 27.20 22.56
N GLY A 136 -17.03 28.10 23.50
CA GLY A 136 -17.91 28.45 24.63
C GLY A 136 -17.55 27.76 25.96
N LEU A 137 -16.45 27.00 26.01
CA LEU A 137 -15.94 26.46 27.27
C LEU A 137 -15.41 27.60 28.15
N TYR A 138 -15.86 27.65 29.40
CA TYR A 138 -15.45 28.63 30.41
C TYR A 138 -15.51 27.99 31.79
N ILE A 139 -14.35 27.76 32.41
CA ILE A 139 -14.24 27.06 33.70
C ILE A 139 -13.33 27.89 34.62
N SER A 140 -13.90 28.34 35.74
CA SER A 140 -13.15 29.04 36.78
C SER A 140 -12.34 28.02 37.58
N THR A 141 -11.04 28.26 37.73
CA THR A 141 -10.13 27.30 38.39
C THR A 141 -9.15 28.04 39.28
N GLN A 142 -8.85 27.52 40.46
CA GLN A 142 -7.81 28.09 41.33
C GLN A 142 -6.45 27.45 40.98
N ASP A 143 -5.43 28.29 40.72
CA ASP A 143 -4.03 27.89 40.48
C ASP A 143 -3.79 26.86 39.35
N MET A 144 -4.59 26.91 38.28
CA MET A 144 -4.32 26.12 37.07
C MET A 144 -3.35 26.81 36.13
N THR A 145 -2.40 26.03 35.63
CA THR A 145 -1.46 26.41 34.58
C THR A 145 -1.64 25.49 33.37
N GLU A 146 -1.19 25.92 32.19
CA GLU A 146 -1.26 25.11 30.96
C GLU A 146 -0.60 23.74 31.15
N GLY A 147 0.56 23.69 31.80
CA GLY A 147 1.28 22.45 32.09
C GLY A 147 0.54 21.50 33.02
N LYS A 148 -0.09 22.02 34.10
CA LYS A 148 -0.90 21.19 35.01
C LYS A 148 -2.12 20.61 34.29
N LEU A 149 -2.83 21.44 33.53
CA LEU A 149 -3.98 21.01 32.74
C LEU A 149 -3.60 19.95 31.71
N ARG A 150 -2.46 20.12 31.02
CA ARG A 150 -1.90 19.13 30.10
C ARG A 150 -1.66 17.80 30.80
N SER A 151 -0.89 17.81 31.90
CA SER A 151 -0.59 16.58 32.65
C SER A 151 -1.84 15.88 33.17
N LEU A 152 -2.86 16.64 33.57
CA LEU A 152 -4.13 16.09 34.03
C LEU A 152 -4.88 15.40 32.89
N LEU A 153 -5.01 16.05 31.73
CA LEU A 153 -5.68 15.45 30.56
C LEU A 153 -4.90 14.24 30.04
N GLU A 154 -3.58 14.32 29.97
CA GLU A 154 -2.73 13.24 29.47
C GLU A 154 -2.76 12.02 30.39
N SER A 155 -2.61 12.20 31.70
CA SER A 155 -2.66 11.09 32.65
C SER A 155 -4.03 10.40 32.66
N THR A 156 -5.11 11.18 32.64
CA THR A 156 -6.49 10.63 32.68
C THR A 156 -6.86 9.91 31.39
N LEU A 157 -6.48 10.45 30.23
CA LEU A 157 -6.66 9.78 28.94
C LEU A 157 -5.80 8.52 28.83
N THR A 158 -4.57 8.55 29.33
CA THR A 158 -3.65 7.39 29.31
C THR A 158 -4.15 6.27 30.23
N GLU A 159 -4.64 6.60 31.42
CA GLU A 159 -5.24 5.61 32.32
C GLU A 159 -6.46 4.95 31.68
N HIS A 160 -7.30 5.74 31.02
CA HIS A 160 -8.46 5.23 30.30
C HIS A 160 -8.04 4.36 29.11
N SER A 161 -7.05 4.79 28.31
CA SER A 161 -6.62 4.08 27.11
C SER A 161 -6.02 2.70 27.40
N GLN A 162 -5.47 2.50 28.60
CA GLN A 162 -4.99 1.19 29.07
C GLN A 162 -6.13 0.18 29.26
N ARG A 163 -7.36 0.65 29.53
CA ARG A 163 -8.53 -0.20 29.78
C ARG A 163 -9.51 -0.22 28.61
N CYS A 164 -9.54 0.82 27.79
CA CYS A 164 -10.52 1.00 26.73
C CYS A 164 -9.92 1.73 25.51
N LEU A 165 -10.15 1.19 24.30
CA LEU A 165 -9.69 1.81 23.05
C LEU A 165 -10.64 2.90 22.52
N HIS A 166 -11.80 3.09 23.16
CA HIS A 166 -12.74 4.15 22.76
C HIS A 166 -12.31 5.51 23.29
N SER A 167 -12.42 6.52 22.42
CA SER A 167 -12.20 7.91 22.79
C SER A 167 -13.31 8.39 23.74
N PRO A 168 -12.97 8.92 24.93
CA PRO A 168 -13.97 9.44 25.85
C PRO A 168 -14.56 10.76 25.34
N GLU A 169 -15.76 11.05 25.81
CA GLU A 169 -16.50 12.29 25.56
C GLU A 169 -16.25 13.28 26.69
N PHE A 170 -16.17 14.56 26.35
CA PHE A 170 -15.97 15.64 27.30
C PHE A 170 -17.17 16.56 27.30
N THR A 171 -17.74 16.80 28.47
CA THR A 171 -18.90 17.65 28.67
C THR A 171 -18.63 18.66 29.78
N ILE A 172 -19.35 19.78 29.73
CA ILE A 172 -19.27 20.81 30.76
C ILE A 172 -20.53 20.68 31.61
N THR A 173 -20.35 20.54 32.92
CA THR A 173 -21.45 20.52 33.87
C THR A 173 -21.52 21.88 34.55
N SER A 174 -22.58 22.66 34.31
CA SER A 174 -22.85 23.90 35.03
C SER A 174 -24.09 23.70 35.90
N GLY A 175 -23.92 23.60 37.22
CA GLY A 175 -25.01 23.64 38.19
C GLY A 175 -25.51 25.07 38.39
N MET A 176 -26.77 25.25 38.81
CA MET A 176 -27.35 26.58 39.09
C MET A 176 -26.63 27.35 40.22
N GLU A 177 -25.78 26.68 41.00
CA GLU A 177 -24.99 27.26 42.11
C GLU A 177 -23.51 26.82 42.14
N GLU A 178 -23.07 25.93 41.23
CA GLU A 178 -21.71 25.38 41.21
C GLU A 178 -20.88 25.93 40.05
N GLU A 179 -19.57 26.09 40.29
CA GLU A 179 -18.60 26.46 39.27
C GLU A 179 -18.65 25.44 38.11
N ALA A 180 -18.53 25.92 36.87
CA ALA A 180 -18.61 25.03 35.71
C ALA A 180 -17.44 24.04 35.73
N SER A 181 -17.75 22.74 35.67
CA SER A 181 -16.78 21.66 35.77
C SER A 181 -16.60 20.91 34.45
N LEU A 182 -15.41 20.37 34.21
CA LEU A 182 -15.10 19.53 33.04
C LEU A 182 -15.27 18.06 33.40
N LEU A 183 -16.19 17.38 32.75
CA LEU A 183 -16.45 15.95 32.91
C LEU A 183 -15.91 15.17 31.71
N MET A 184 -15.16 14.12 31.98
CA MET A 184 -14.82 13.07 31.03
C MET A 184 -15.75 11.87 31.27
N SER A 185 -16.37 11.32 30.22
CA SER A 185 -17.21 10.13 30.29
C SER A 185 -16.98 9.22 29.08
N CYS A 186 -16.88 7.91 29.29
CA CYS A 186 -16.82 6.94 28.20
C CYS A 186 -18.13 6.12 28.13
N PRO A 187 -18.84 6.13 27.00
CA PRO A 187 -20.12 5.40 26.87
C PRO A 187 -19.96 3.88 26.77
N VAL A 188 -18.73 3.36 26.71
CA VAL A 188 -18.46 1.93 26.47
C VAL A 188 -18.03 1.20 27.74
N CYS A 189 -17.19 1.83 28.57
CA CYS A 189 -16.73 1.23 29.83
C CYS A 189 -17.36 1.88 31.07
N ASP A 190 -18.34 2.75 30.88
CA ASP A 190 -19.05 3.51 31.92
C ASP A 190 -18.12 4.24 32.91
N SER A 191 -16.88 4.54 32.47
CA SER A 191 -15.93 5.34 33.24
C SER A 191 -16.31 6.81 33.12
N TRP A 192 -16.26 7.52 34.24
CA TRP A 192 -16.43 8.96 34.27
C TRP A 192 -15.55 9.59 35.34
N MET A 193 -15.09 10.81 35.09
CA MET A 193 -14.20 11.54 35.98
C MET A 193 -14.41 13.04 35.81
N ILE A 194 -14.55 13.75 36.93
CA ILE A 194 -14.54 15.21 36.97
C ILE A 194 -13.08 15.66 37.03
N LEU A 195 -12.69 16.54 36.11
CA LEU A 195 -11.31 16.99 35.92
C LEU A 195 -11.06 18.37 36.51
N LEU A 196 -11.99 19.30 36.28
CA LEU A 196 -11.95 20.70 36.74
C LEU A 196 -13.28 21.05 37.37
#